data_AF-A0A800MSZ4-F1
#
_entry.id   AF-A0A800MSZ4-F1
#
_cell.length_a   1.000
_cell.length_b   1.000
_cell.length_c   1.000
_cell.angle_alpha   90.00
_cell.angle_beta   90.00
_cell.angle_gamma   90.00
#
_symmetry.space_group_name_H-M   'P 1'
#
loop_
_entity.id
_entity.type
_entity.pdbx_description
1 polymer ?
#
loop_
_entity_poly.entity_id
_entity_poly.type
_entity_poly.pdbx_seq_one_letter_code
_entity_poly.pdbx_strand_id
1 'polypeptide(L)'
;MNESGKRKVPDNSPVDFISKRWKKQLYEDDGTTINRHYYEMAVLTELREHVRAGDVSIVGSRQYRDFEEYLFSEDTWNQTKENTRLSVSLSFEDYMTERTSSPNKRLKWLATNSNKLDGVSLEKG
;
A
#
# COMPACT_ATOMS: atom_id res chain seq x y z
N MET A 1 -16.42 25.15 8.10
CA MET A 1 -16.80 25.74 6.79
C MET A 1 -18.16 25.27 6.34
N ASN A 2 -18.38 23.97 6.16
CA ASN A 2 -19.65 23.42 5.67
C ASN A 2 -20.77 23.53 6.73
N GLU A 3 -20.51 23.10 7.96
CA GLU A 3 -21.48 23.24 9.07
C GLU A 3 -21.69 24.70 9.47
N SER A 4 -20.66 25.54 9.34
CA SER A 4 -20.69 26.94 9.74
C SER A 4 -21.09 27.91 8.62
N GLY A 5 -21.39 27.42 7.41
CA GLY A 5 -21.73 28.23 6.22
C GLY A 5 -20.66 29.25 5.77
N LYS A 6 -19.42 29.12 6.24
CA LYS A 6 -18.36 30.13 5.99
C LYS A 6 -17.85 29.99 4.55
N ARG A 7 -17.82 31.12 3.82
CA ARG A 7 -17.46 31.16 2.40
C ARG A 7 -15.96 31.22 2.13
N LYS A 8 -15.14 31.66 3.09
CA LYS A 8 -13.69 31.75 2.97
C LYS A 8 -13.01 30.61 3.72
N VAL A 9 -11.94 30.10 3.12
CA VAL A 9 -11.00 29.19 3.78
C VAL A 9 -10.21 30.01 4.80
N PRO A 10 -10.13 29.58 6.08
CA PRO A 10 -9.29 30.25 7.07
C PRO A 10 -7.82 30.29 6.66
N ASP A 11 -7.13 31.40 6.95
CA ASP A 11 -5.70 31.57 6.60
C ASP A 11 -4.78 30.57 7.31
N ASN A 12 -5.24 29.97 8.42
CA ASN A 12 -4.55 28.92 9.16
C ASN A 12 -4.87 27.51 8.67
N SER A 13 -5.48 27.35 7.49
CA SER A 13 -5.80 26.04 6.94
C SER A 13 -4.53 25.30 6.50
N PRO A 14 -4.42 24.00 6.79
CA PRO A 14 -3.23 23.23 6.44
C PRO A 14 -3.10 23.08 4.92
N VAL A 15 -1.91 23.39 4.38
CA VAL A 15 -1.60 23.27 2.95
C VAL A 15 -0.39 22.36 2.69
N ASP A 16 0.23 21.83 3.75
CA ASP A 16 1.49 21.10 3.64
C ASP A 16 1.35 19.79 2.88
N PHE A 17 0.24 19.08 3.09
CA PHE A 17 -0.09 17.83 2.40
C PHE A 17 -0.47 18.02 0.92
N ILE A 18 -0.73 19.26 0.48
CA ILE A 18 -1.11 19.54 -0.90
C ILE A 18 0.12 19.44 -1.81
N SER A 19 0.02 18.66 -2.88
CA SER A 19 1.10 18.51 -3.84
C SER A 19 1.48 19.84 -4.53
N LYS A 20 2.74 19.93 -4.97
CA LYS A 20 3.28 21.12 -5.64
C LYS A 20 2.47 21.53 -6.89
N ARG A 21 1.77 20.59 -7.52
CA ARG A 21 0.92 20.85 -8.69
C ARG A 21 -0.26 21.75 -8.30
N TRP A 22 -0.96 21.42 -7.23
CA TRP A 22 -2.12 22.16 -6.75
C TRP A 22 -1.72 23.47 -6.06
N LYS A 23 -0.59 23.50 -5.35
CA LYS A 23 -0.09 24.72 -4.67
C LYS A 23 0.02 25.94 -5.59
N LYS A 24 0.30 25.74 -6.88
CA LYS A 24 0.38 26.83 -7.88
C LYS A 24 -0.95 27.53 -8.15
N GLN A 25 -2.07 26.86 -7.90
CA GLN A 25 -3.43 27.35 -8.16
C GLN A 25 -4.21 27.56 -6.86
N LEU A 26 -3.55 27.43 -5.71
CA LEU A 26 -4.21 27.40 -4.42
C LEU A 26 -4.58 28.79 -3.92
N TYR A 27 -3.76 29.79 -4.24
CA TYR A 27 -3.94 31.17 -3.82
C TYR A 27 -4.63 31.97 -4.93
N GLU A 28 -5.44 32.94 -4.52
CA GLU A 28 -5.98 33.97 -5.42
C GLU A 28 -4.86 34.88 -5.94
N ASP A 29 -5.18 35.80 -6.86
CA ASP A 29 -4.20 36.74 -7.45
C ASP A 29 -3.47 37.61 -6.42
N ASP A 30 -4.03 37.77 -5.22
CA ASP A 30 -3.43 38.48 -4.08
C ASP A 30 -2.30 37.69 -3.38
N GLY A 31 -2.10 36.41 -3.74
CA GLY A 31 -1.09 35.52 -3.20
C GLY A 31 -1.24 35.18 -1.71
N THR A 32 -2.32 35.61 -1.06
CA THR A 32 -2.51 35.50 0.40
C THR A 32 -3.81 34.80 0.75
N THR A 33 -4.87 35.04 -0.01
CA THR A 33 -6.16 34.38 0.18
C THR A 33 -6.16 33.02 -0.48
N ILE A 34 -6.56 31.97 0.25
CA ILE A 34 -6.77 30.64 -0.33
C ILE A 34 -8.07 30.63 -1.15
N ASN A 35 -7.98 30.24 -2.41
CA ASN A 35 -9.15 30.01 -3.25
C ASN A 35 -9.87 28.76 -2.77
N ARG A 36 -11.12 28.94 -2.33
CA ARG A 36 -11.94 27.87 -1.76
C ARG A 36 -12.11 26.68 -2.68
N HIS A 37 -12.43 26.91 -3.95
CA HIS A 37 -12.75 25.84 -4.89
C HIS A 37 -11.53 24.99 -5.21
N TYR A 38 -10.38 25.64 -5.41
CA TYR A 38 -9.11 24.94 -5.62
C TYR A 38 -8.66 24.19 -4.38
N TYR A 39 -8.83 24.76 -3.19
CA TYR A 39 -8.51 24.10 -1.94
C TYR A 39 -9.37 22.85 -1.72
N GLU A 40 -10.70 22.94 -1.88
CA GLU A 40 -11.60 21.79 -1.73
C GLU A 40 -11.28 20.68 -2.75
N MET A 41 -11.01 21.04 -4.00
CA MET A 41 -10.66 20.06 -5.04
C MET A 41 -9.29 19.42 -4.78
N ALA A 42 -8.31 20.20 -4.32
CA ALA A 42 -7.01 19.70 -3.92
C ALA A 42 -7.16 18.71 -2.75
N VAL A 43 -7.89 19.07 -1.69
CA VAL A 43 -8.14 18.21 -0.53
C VAL A 43 -8.78 16.89 -0.94
N LEU A 44 -9.83 16.93 -1.78
CA LEU A 44 -10.50 15.72 -2.26
C LEU A 44 -9.58 14.84 -3.12
N THR A 45 -8.75 15.47 -3.96
CA THR A 45 -7.80 14.76 -4.81
C THR A 45 -6.72 14.09 -3.97
N GLU A 46 -6.09 14.82 -3.05
CA GLU A 46 -5.06 14.27 -2.17
C GLU A 46 -5.63 13.16 -1.28
N LEU A 47 -6.84 13.33 -0.71
CA LEU A 47 -7.50 12.27 0.06
C LEU A 47 -7.70 11.00 -0.78
N ARG A 48 -8.15 11.15 -2.03
CA ARG A 48 -8.31 10.01 -2.95
C ARG A 48 -6.99 9.30 -3.21
N GLU A 49 -5.90 10.04 -3.42
CA GLU A 49 -4.58 9.46 -3.66
C GLU A 49 -4.05 8.74 -2.41
N HIS A 50 -4.21 9.32 -1.22
CA HIS A 50 -3.82 8.66 0.04
C HIS A 50 -4.63 7.40 0.33
N VAL A 51 -5.94 7.39 0.06
CA VAL A 51 -6.77 6.18 0.15
C VAL A 51 -6.31 5.11 -0.84
N ARG A 52 -5.91 5.51 -2.05
CA ARG A 52 -5.39 4.59 -3.06
C ARG A 52 -4.00 4.06 -2.72
N ALA A 53 -3.15 4.88 -2.12
CA ALA A 53 -1.81 4.52 -1.67
C ALA A 53 -1.83 3.59 -0.45
N GLY A 54 -2.94 3.59 0.31
CA GLY A 54 -3.07 2.84 1.56
C GLY A 54 -2.64 3.63 2.79
N ASP A 55 -2.34 4.92 2.66
CA ASP A 55 -2.01 5.80 3.79
C ASP A 55 -3.24 6.12 4.65
N VAL A 56 -4.44 6.04 4.06
CA VAL A 56 -5.72 6.26 4.73
C VAL A 56 -6.61 5.06 4.52
N SER A 57 -7.05 4.45 5.61
CA SER A 57 -8.07 3.40 5.61
C SER A 57 -9.47 3.99 5.86
N ILE A 58 -10.49 3.29 5.37
CA ILE A 58 -11.91 3.62 5.52
C ILE A 58 -12.59 2.48 6.25
N VAL A 59 -13.05 2.76 7.47
CA VAL A 59 -13.79 1.80 8.29
C VAL A 59 -15.04 1.31 7.54
N GLY A 60 -15.22 -0.01 7.48
CA GLY A 60 -16.33 -0.65 6.78
C GLY A 60 -16.14 -0.79 5.25
N SER A 61 -15.08 -0.22 4.67
CA SER A 61 -14.73 -0.47 3.28
C SER A 61 -14.10 -1.86 3.13
N ARG A 62 -14.50 -2.62 2.10
CA ARG A 62 -13.82 -3.87 1.73
C ARG A 62 -12.55 -3.65 0.92
N GLN A 63 -12.47 -2.55 0.18
CA GLN A 63 -11.39 -2.28 -0.77
C GLN A 63 -10.30 -1.39 -0.16
N TYR A 64 -10.69 -0.50 0.76
CA TYR A 64 -9.81 0.48 1.40
C TYR A 64 -9.80 0.27 2.91
N ARG A 65 -9.80 -0.98 3.35
CA ARG A 65 -9.79 -1.33 4.77
C ARG A 65 -8.38 -1.16 5.34
N ASP A 66 -8.29 -1.05 6.66
CA ASP A 66 -7.00 -1.13 7.33
C ASP A 66 -6.32 -2.47 7.02
N PHE A 67 -5.01 -2.43 6.77
CA PHE A 67 -4.20 -3.62 6.52
C PHE A 67 -4.21 -4.58 7.71
N GLU A 68 -4.15 -4.05 8.94
CA GLU A 68 -4.15 -4.84 10.17
C GLU A 68 -5.43 -5.66 10.32
N GLU A 69 -6.55 -5.19 9.77
CA GLU A 69 -7.82 -5.93 9.79
C GLU A 69 -7.84 -7.16 8.85
N TYR A 70 -6.85 -7.32 7.97
CA TYR A 70 -6.66 -8.56 7.21
C TYR A 70 -5.80 -9.58 7.95
N LEU A 71 -5.09 -9.15 8.98
CA LEU A 71 -4.24 -10.01 9.79
C LEU A 71 -5.03 -10.62 10.95
N PHE A 72 -4.53 -11.74 11.45
CA PHE A 72 -4.94 -12.21 12.76
C PHE A 72 -4.41 -11.23 13.80
N SER A 73 -5.26 -10.79 14.73
CA SER A 73 -4.79 -10.15 15.95
C SER A 73 -3.79 -11.06 16.67
N GLU A 74 -2.86 -10.47 17.41
CA GLU A 74 -1.85 -11.22 18.16
C GLU A 74 -2.48 -12.28 19.08
N ASP A 75 -3.60 -11.93 19.74
CA ASP A 75 -4.35 -12.86 20.59
C ASP A 75 -4.92 -14.04 19.79
N THR A 76 -5.60 -13.76 18.68
CA THR A 76 -6.15 -14.82 17.82
C THR A 76 -5.06 -15.70 17.21
N TRP A 77 -3.91 -15.12 16.87
CA TRP A 77 -2.77 -15.86 16.36
C TRP A 77 -2.19 -16.79 17.43
N ASN A 78 -1.95 -16.28 18.64
CA ASN A 78 -1.43 -17.07 19.74
C ASN A 78 -2.32 -18.26 20.13
N GLN A 79 -3.64 -18.10 20.02
CA GLN A 79 -4.61 -19.17 20.27
C GLN A 79 -4.65 -20.23 19.16
N THR A 80 -4.40 -19.84 17.90
CA THR A 80 -4.62 -20.71 16.74
C THR A 80 -3.35 -21.29 16.15
N LYS A 81 -2.17 -20.73 16.45
CA LYS A 81 -0.88 -21.07 15.81
C LYS A 81 -0.54 -22.57 15.83
N GLU A 82 -0.87 -23.29 16.90
CA GLU A 82 -0.58 -24.73 17.02
C GLU A 82 -1.45 -25.62 16.12
N ASN A 83 -2.63 -25.14 15.72
CA ASN A 83 -3.58 -25.88 14.87
C ASN A 83 -3.68 -25.27 13.46
N THR A 84 -2.65 -24.55 13.02
CA THR A 84 -2.64 -23.92 11.70
C THR A 84 -2.59 -24.99 10.59
N ARG A 85 -3.34 -24.76 9.50
CA ARG A 85 -3.28 -25.58 8.27
C ARG A 85 -2.14 -25.17 7.35
N LEU A 86 -1.15 -24.46 7.87
CA LEU A 86 -0.02 -23.96 7.09
C LEU A 86 0.90 -25.12 6.74
N SER A 87 1.21 -25.28 5.46
CA SER A 87 2.08 -26.35 4.95
C SER A 87 3.58 -26.09 5.19
N VAL A 88 3.91 -25.10 6.01
CA VAL A 88 5.27 -24.58 6.20
C VAL A 88 5.61 -24.49 7.68
N SER A 89 6.90 -24.49 7.99
CA SER A 89 7.36 -24.28 9.37
C SER A 89 6.96 -22.87 9.85
N LEU A 90 6.57 -22.81 11.13
CA LEU A 90 6.35 -21.54 11.84
C LEU A 90 7.67 -20.93 12.34
N SER A 91 8.76 -21.70 12.35
CA SER A 91 10.09 -21.19 12.63
C SER A 91 10.57 -20.34 11.46
N PHE A 92 10.95 -19.09 11.75
CA PHE A 92 11.49 -18.17 10.75
C PHE A 92 12.72 -18.75 10.04
N GLU A 93 13.65 -19.35 10.79
CA GLU A 93 14.88 -19.91 10.25
C GLU A 93 14.60 -21.09 9.31
N ASP A 94 13.75 -22.03 9.74
CA ASP A 94 13.36 -23.18 8.93
C ASP A 94 12.62 -22.74 7.66
N TYR A 95 11.69 -21.78 7.80
CA TYR A 95 10.96 -21.23 6.67
C TYR A 95 11.91 -20.60 5.65
N MET A 96 12.81 -19.71 6.09
CA MET A 96 13.74 -19.01 5.20
C MET A 96 14.72 -19.96 4.54
N THR A 97 15.24 -20.95 5.27
CA THR A 97 16.17 -21.95 4.72
C THR A 97 15.47 -22.85 3.69
N GLU A 98 14.24 -23.30 3.96
CA GLU A 98 13.43 -24.09 3.00
C GLU A 98 13.12 -23.27 1.74
N ARG A 99 12.57 -22.05 1.90
CA ARG A 99 12.19 -21.16 0.80
C ARG A 99 13.35 -20.70 -0.05
N THR A 100 14.56 -20.62 0.52
CA THR A 100 15.77 -20.28 -0.23
C THR A 100 16.37 -21.51 -0.91
N SER A 101 16.42 -22.64 -0.22
CA SER A 101 17.10 -23.84 -0.73
C SER A 101 16.29 -24.56 -1.82
N SER A 102 14.96 -24.60 -1.71
CA SER A 102 14.09 -25.33 -2.64
C SER A 102 14.16 -24.79 -4.08
N PRO A 103 13.97 -23.48 -4.33
CA PRO A 103 14.14 -22.91 -5.67
C PRO A 103 15.58 -23.03 -6.18
N ASN A 104 16.58 -22.77 -5.34
CA ASN A 104 17.99 -22.86 -5.74
C ASN A 104 18.39 -24.28 -6.16
N LYS A 105 17.92 -25.30 -5.45
CA LYS A 105 18.13 -26.71 -5.85
C LYS A 105 17.47 -27.00 -7.20
N ARG A 106 16.23 -26.53 -7.41
CA ARG A 106 15.52 -26.69 -8.69
C ARG A 106 16.21 -25.97 -9.84
N LEU A 107 16.68 -24.74 -9.64
CA LEU A 107 17.44 -23.98 -10.63
C LEU A 107 18.76 -24.66 -10.99
N LYS A 108 19.51 -25.17 -10.00
CA LYS A 108 20.74 -25.95 -10.24
C LYS A 108 20.46 -27.23 -11.01
N TRP A 109 19.39 -27.93 -10.66
CA TRP A 109 18.96 -29.13 -11.38
C TRP A 109 18.58 -28.80 -12.84
N LEU A 110 17.80 -27.74 -13.06
CA LEU A 110 17.42 -27.29 -14.41
C LEU A 110 18.65 -26.92 -15.23
N ALA A 111 19.59 -26.16 -14.67
CA ALA A 111 20.82 -25.79 -15.36
C ALA A 111 21.67 -27.01 -15.76
N THR A 112 21.64 -28.08 -14.95
CA THR A 112 22.40 -29.31 -15.22
C THR A 112 21.70 -30.22 -16.25
N ASN A 113 20.36 -30.17 -16.29
CA ASN A 113 19.54 -31.07 -17.12
C ASN A 113 18.91 -30.37 -18.33
N SER A 114 19.23 -29.09 -18.57
CA SER A 114 18.63 -28.26 -19.62
C SER A 114 18.62 -28.92 -21.00
N ASN A 115 19.71 -29.61 -21.34
CA ASN A 115 19.90 -30.24 -22.65
C ASN A 115 19.14 -31.57 -22.82
N LYS A 116 18.47 -32.04 -21.75
CA LYS A 116 17.70 -33.30 -21.71
C LYS A 116 16.20 -33.06 -21.56
N LEU A 117 15.78 -31.79 -21.50
CA LEU A 117 14.38 -31.41 -21.35
C LEU A 117 13.76 -31.28 -22.74
N ASP A 118 12.82 -32.18 -23.04
CA ASP A 118 12.06 -32.12 -24.28
C ASP A 118 11.07 -30.93 -24.24
N GLY A 119 11.03 -30.14 -25.31
CA GLY A 119 10.16 -28.96 -25.41
C GLY A 119 10.59 -27.70 -24.66
N VAL A 120 11.81 -27.62 -24.11
CA VAL A 120 12.32 -26.42 -23.42
C VAL A 120 13.50 -25.81 -24.18
N SER A 121 13.34 -24.56 -24.67
CA SER A 121 14.44 -23.75 -25.20
C SER A 121 14.88 -22.74 -24.14
N LEU A 122 16.17 -22.75 -23.78
CA LEU A 122 16.78 -21.71 -22.93
C LEU A 122 17.54 -20.74 -23.82
N GLU A 123 16.93 -19.60 -24.13
CA GLU A 123 17.64 -18.48 -24.76
C GLU A 123 18.39 -17.68 -23.69
N LYS A 124 19.62 -17.27 -24.00
CA LYS A 124 20.38 -16.36 -23.13
C LYS A 124 19.64 -15.02 -23.10
N GLY A 125 19.07 -14.68 -21.94
CA GLY A 125 18.54 -13.34 -21.65
C GLY A 125 19.65 -12.29 -21.58
#